data_AF-A0A6G9AWT2-F1
#
_entry.id   AF-A0A6G9AWT2-F1
#
_cell.length_a   1.000
_cell.length_b   1.000
_cell.length_c   1.000
_cell.angle_alpha   90.00
_cell.angle_beta   90.00
_cell.angle_gamma   90.00
#
_symmetry.space_group_name_H-M   'P 1'
#
loop_
_entity.id
_entity.type
_entity.pdbx_description
1 polymer ?
#
loop_
_entity_poly.entity_id
_entity_poly.type
_entity_poly.pdbx_seq_one_letter_code
_entity_poly.pdbx_strand_id
1 'polypeptide(L)' 'MAKAKPAPAYQVNGLSPQTPDGPIPIEFRGRTYDLLHLSPEELAFLLQYPDQVPYLIQETSQSNG' A
#
# COMPACT_ATOMS: atom_id res chain seq x y z
N MET A 1 -0.58 1.28 27.09
CA MET A 1 0.31 1.39 25.92
C MET A 1 -0.42 0.79 24.73
N ALA A 2 -0.76 1.62 23.73
CA ALA A 2 -1.58 1.22 22.59
C ALA A 2 -0.87 0.12 21.81
N LYS A 3 -1.54 -1.03 21.64
CA LYS A 3 -1.09 -2.08 20.73
C LYS A 3 -1.14 -1.48 19.32
N ALA A 4 0.02 -1.20 18.72
CA ALA A 4 0.10 -0.92 17.29
C ALA A 4 -0.57 -2.12 16.60
N LYS A 5 -1.74 -1.89 15.98
CA LYS A 5 -2.33 -2.92 15.13
C LYS A 5 -1.27 -3.24 14.07
N PRO A 6 -0.96 -4.52 13.80
CA PRO A 6 -0.07 -4.85 12.70
C PRO A 6 -0.62 -4.15 11.45
N ALA A 7 0.25 -3.44 10.74
CA ALA A 7 -0.12 -2.80 9.49
C ALA A 7 -0.77 -3.86 8.59
N PRO A 8 -1.87 -3.56 7.89
CA PRO A 8 -2.43 -4.50 6.92
C PRO A 8 -1.31 -4.90 5.96
N ALA A 9 -1.15 -6.21 5.73
CA ALA A 9 -0.30 -6.68 4.64
C ALA A 9 -0.95 -6.25 3.32
N TYR A 10 -0.13 -5.79 2.38
CA TYR A 10 -0.58 -5.36 1.07
C TYR A 10 0.46 -5.75 0.02
N GLN A 11 0.00 -5.89 -1.21
CA GLN A 11 0.84 -6.19 -2.36
C GLN A 11 0.69 -5.08 -3.40
N VAL A 12 1.80 -4.77 -4.06
CA VAL A 12 1.83 -3.87 -5.20
C VAL A 12 1.89 -4.71 -6.47
N ASN A 13 0.84 -4.69 -7.28
CA ASN A 13 0.76 -5.45 -8.53
C ASN A 13 0.94 -4.53 -9.74
N GLY A 14 1.67 -4.98 -10.75
CA GLY A 14 1.86 -4.26 -12.01
C GLY A 14 2.77 -3.03 -11.93
N LEU A 15 3.34 -2.72 -10.76
CA LEU A 15 4.43 -1.75 -10.61
C LEU A 15 5.69 -2.49 -10.16
N SER A 16 6.78 -2.28 -10.89
CA SER A 16 8.09 -2.80 -10.52
C SER A 16 8.96 -1.65 -10.01
N PRO A 17 9.65 -1.84 -8.87
CA PRO A 17 10.61 -0.87 -8.43
C PRO A 17 11.79 -0.81 -9.40
N GLN A 18 12.47 0.33 -9.49
CA GLN A 18 13.64 0.48 -10.37
C GLN A 18 14.80 -0.43 -9.95
N THR A 19 14.84 -0.81 -8.67
CA THR A 19 15.73 -1.82 -8.10
C THR A 19 14.90 -2.76 -7.22
N PRO A 20 15.33 -4.01 -6.96
CA PRO A 20 14.54 -4.97 -6.16
C PRO A 20 14.04 -4.42 -4.81
N ASP A 21 14.83 -3.55 -4.19
CA ASP A 21 14.51 -2.86 -2.92
C ASP A 21 14.34 -1.34 -3.10
N GLY A 22 14.11 -0.88 -4.34
CA GLY A 22 13.97 0.53 -4.68
C GLY A 22 12.57 1.05 -4.45
N PRO A 23 12.38 2.36 -4.21
CA PRO A 23 11.06 2.93 -3.97
C PRO A 23 10.14 2.73 -5.19
N ILE A 24 8.83 2.62 -4.93
CA ILE A 24 7.78 2.66 -5.96
C ILE A 24 6.99 3.96 -5.76
N PRO A 25 7.49 5.09 -6.27
CA PRO A 25 6.82 6.37 -6.13
C PRO A 25 5.58 6.43 -7.02
N ILE A 26 4.47 6.85 -6.45
CA ILE A 26 3.24 7.21 -7.16
C ILE A 26 2.85 8.64 -6.84
N GLU A 27 2.25 9.33 -7.80
CA GLU A 27 1.62 10.63 -7.53
C GLU A 27 0.13 10.42 -7.29
N PHE A 28 -0.34 10.81 -6.11
CA PHE A 28 -1.75 10.75 -5.74
C PHE A 28 -2.18 12.07 -5.09
N ARG A 29 -3.17 12.73 -5.69
CA ARG A 29 -3.70 14.03 -5.22
C ARG A 29 -2.61 15.10 -4.98
N GLY A 30 -1.60 15.15 -5.84
CA GLY A 30 -0.50 16.12 -5.75
C GLY A 30 0.52 15.82 -4.64
N ARG A 31 0.54 14.60 -4.12
CA ARG A 31 1.55 14.09 -3.19
C ARG A 31 2.20 12.84 -3.75
N THR A 32 3.49 12.66 -3.48
CA THR A 32 4.21 11.45 -3.85
C THR A 32 4.18 10.46 -2.69
N TYR A 33 3.74 9.22 -2.95
CA TYR A 33 3.75 8.13 -1.97
C TYR A 33 4.68 7.03 -2.46
N ASP A 34 5.48 6.47 -1.57
CA ASP A 34 6.27 5.28 -1.87
C ASP A 34 5.49 4.03 -1.44
N LEU A 35 5.06 3.24 -2.43
CA LEU A 35 4.26 2.06 -2.15
C LEU A 35 5.05 0.96 -1.43
N LEU A 36 6.38 0.95 -1.42
CA LEU A 36 7.13 -0.03 -0.61
C LEU A 36 7.21 0.36 0.86
N HIS A 37 7.08 1.65 1.17
CA HIS A 37 7.30 2.21 2.49
C HIS A 37 6.09 3.03 2.97
N LEU A 38 4.88 2.51 2.76
CA LEU A 38 3.66 3.17 3.25
C LEU A 38 3.54 3.02 4.76
N SER A 39 3.24 4.12 5.43
CA SER A 39 2.73 4.05 6.79
C SER A 39 1.32 3.42 6.81
N PRO A 40 0.89 2.86 7.96
CA PRO A 40 -0.46 2.28 8.08
C PRO A 40 -1.58 3.28 7.75
N GLU A 41 -1.36 4.57 8.02
CA GLU A 41 -2.32 5.64 7.74
C GLU A 41 -2.41 5.94 6.23
N GLU A 42 -1.27 5.99 5.54
CA GLU A 42 -1.22 6.21 4.09
C GLU A 42 -1.80 5.03 3.33
N LEU A 43 -1.48 3.81 3.74
CA LEU A 43 -2.08 2.60 3.19
C LEU A 43 -3.60 2.62 3.34
N ALA A 44 -4.11 2.86 4.55
CA ALA A 44 -5.54 2.92 4.82
C ALA A 44 -6.24 4.05 4.04
N PHE A 45 -5.53 5.15 3.76
CA PHE A 45 -6.03 6.24 2.93
C PHE A 45 -6.09 5.86 1.46
N LEU A 46 -5.01 5.30 0.90
CA LEU A 46 -4.93 4.92 -0.51
C LEU A 46 -5.93 3.80 -0.85
N LEU A 47 -6.12 2.84 0.05
CA LEU A 47 -7.08 1.74 -0.11
C LEU A 47 -8.55 2.21 -0.21
N GLN A 48 -8.87 3.45 0.17
CA GLN A 48 -10.21 4.02 -0.04
C GLN A 48 -10.48 4.40 -1.50
N TYR A 49 -9.45 4.38 -2.37
CA TYR A 49 -9.53 4.82 -3.76
C TYR A 49 -9.01 3.75 -4.74
N PRO A 50 -9.58 2.54 -4.75
CA PRO A 50 -9.08 1.43 -5.56
C PRO A 50 -9.08 1.73 -7.07
N ASP A 51 -10.01 2.55 -7.56
CA ASP A 51 -10.03 2.97 -8.98
C ASP A 51 -8.85 3.86 -9.39
N GLN A 52 -8.28 4.60 -8.43
CA GLN A 52 -7.16 5.52 -8.69
C GLN A 52 -5.81 4.88 -8.35
N VAL A 53 -5.78 3.92 -7.42
CA VAL A 53 -4.60 3.13 -7.07
C VAL A 53 -4.84 1.63 -7.29
N PRO A 54 -5.10 1.19 -8.54
CA PRO A 54 -5.49 -0.20 -8.84
C PRO A 54 -4.37 -1.22 -8.61
N TYR A 55 -3.13 -0.75 -8.52
CA TYR A 55 -1.96 -1.56 -8.21
C TYR A 55 -1.83 -1.91 -6.73
N LEU A 56 -2.53 -1.20 -5.84
CA LEU A 56 -2.46 -1.43 -4.40
C LEU A 56 -3.53 -2.45 -4.00
N ILE A 57 -3.11 -3.71 -3.86
CA ILE A 57 -4.00 -4.81 -3.49
C ILE A 57 -3.86 -5.00 -1.99
N GLN A 58 -4.95 -4.76 -1.26
CA GLN A 58 -5.02 -5.21 0.12
C GLN A 58 -4.91 -6.74 0.10
N GLU A 59 -3.89 -7.30 0.74
CA GLU A 59 -3.92 -8.70 1.15
C GLU A 59 -5.00 -8.75 2.24
N THR A 60 -6.27 -8.81 1.81
CA THR A 60 -7.32 -9.35 2.64
C THR A 60 -6.76 -10.69 3.05
N SER A 61 -6.39 -10.81 4.33
CA SER A 61 -6.26 -12.11 4.95
C SER A 61 -7.58 -12.81 4.66
N GLN A 62 -7.61 -13.60 3.59
CA GLN A 62 -8.57 -14.67 3.47
C GLN A 62 -8.25 -15.60 4.64
N SER A 63 -8.83 -15.27 5.79
CA SER A 63 -9.33 -16.28 6.72
C SER A 63 -10.37 -17.07 5.94
N ASN A 64 -9.89 -17.99 5.09
CA ASN A 64 -10.73 -19.04 4.56
C ASN A 64 -11.00 -19.97 5.75
N GLY A 65 -12.29 -20.19 6.01
CA GLY A 65 -12.82 -20.89 7.17
C GLY A 65 -12.57 -22.38 7.20
#